data_AF-A0A559GJH3-F1
#
_entry.id   AF-A0A559GJH3-F1
#
_cell.length_a   1.000
_cell.length_b   1.000
_cell.length_c   1.000
_cell.angle_alpha   90.00
_cell.angle_beta   90.00
_cell.angle_gamma   90.00
#
_symmetry.space_group_name_H-M   'P 1'
#
loop_
_entity.id
_entity.type
_entity.pdbx_description
1 polymer ?
#
loop_
_entity_poly.entity_id
_entity_poly.type
_entity_poly.pdbx_seq_one_letter_code
_entity_poly.pdbx_strand_id
1 'polypeptide(L)'
;VVNTNTDEVQDGKFTLRPRKLTETVWPEVTVKAHSSQTVTVKVDARKFAAELSKQMPNGYFLEGFVRFVDPADDGDIVSLAFMGFRGEFQNLPAVEKPIYNLVREGKNGFYTEVDKENPAVNYSNDASYLASLQNDLLVSQGQRQGRRITVLGIEQNAEGKHVLQLDEKGNVRIAISPNDDGNKDLVEYKTVALRNLVNLRATVYAATDTKHERPIWEGDARDLHKNSFDGDSRN
;
A
#
# COMPACT_ATOMS: atom_id res chain seq x y z
N VAL A 1 -17.32 -13.35 29.48
CA VAL A 1 -15.87 -13.30 29.20
C VAL A 1 -15.62 -12.43 27.98
N VAL A 2 -14.55 -11.63 27.97
CA VAL A 2 -14.16 -10.80 26.82
C VAL A 2 -12.75 -11.16 26.40
N ASN A 3 -12.63 -11.62 25.15
CA ASN A 3 -11.35 -11.94 24.54
C ASN A 3 -10.96 -10.83 23.59
N THR A 4 -9.73 -10.37 23.69
CA THR A 4 -9.17 -9.34 22.81
C THR A 4 -7.92 -9.88 22.13
N ASN A 5 -7.90 -9.76 20.81
CA ASN A 5 -6.87 -10.23 19.91
C ASN A 5 -6.42 -9.08 18.98
N THR A 6 -5.35 -9.34 18.25
CA THR A 6 -4.83 -8.57 17.12
C THR A 6 -4.26 -9.54 16.09
N ASP A 7 -3.81 -9.05 14.94
CA ASP A 7 -3.01 -9.86 14.01
C ASP A 7 -1.64 -10.26 14.59
N GLU A 8 -1.20 -11.47 14.27
CA GLU A 8 0.17 -11.92 14.47
C GLU A 8 1.07 -11.45 13.32
N VAL A 9 2.25 -10.96 13.67
CA VAL A 9 3.27 -10.48 12.73
C VAL A 9 4.57 -11.25 12.94
N GLN A 10 5.11 -11.78 11.84
CA GLN A 10 6.39 -12.45 11.79
C GLN A 10 7.17 -11.95 10.57
N ASP A 11 8.45 -11.64 10.75
CA ASP A 11 9.34 -11.16 9.68
C ASP A 11 8.79 -9.97 8.87
N GLY A 12 8.07 -9.07 9.57
CA GLY A 12 7.45 -7.89 8.97
C GLY A 12 6.20 -8.16 8.13
N LYS A 13 5.68 -9.40 8.13
CA LYS A 13 4.48 -9.82 7.42
C LYS A 13 3.41 -10.33 8.38
N PHE A 14 2.15 -10.18 8.01
CA PHE A 14 1.04 -10.81 8.71
C PHE A 14 1.06 -12.32 8.47
N THR A 15 0.90 -13.11 9.53
CA THR A 15 0.81 -14.58 9.42
C THR A 15 -0.60 -15.07 9.09
N LEU A 16 -1.57 -14.15 9.04
CA LEU A 16 -3.02 -14.41 8.94
C LEU A 16 -3.55 -15.25 10.10
N ARG A 17 -2.89 -15.17 11.27
CA ARG A 17 -3.31 -15.81 12.51
C ARG A 17 -3.58 -14.75 13.58
N PRO A 18 -4.53 -15.00 14.49
CA PRO A 18 -4.77 -14.10 15.61
C PRO A 18 -3.70 -14.29 16.68
N ARG A 19 -3.27 -13.19 17.28
CA ARG A 19 -2.50 -13.14 18.53
C ARG A 19 -3.42 -12.71 19.67
N LYS A 20 -3.56 -13.58 20.67
CA LYS A 20 -4.31 -13.26 21.90
C LYS A 20 -3.57 -12.18 22.71
N LEU A 21 -4.29 -11.13 23.10
CA LEU A 21 -3.76 -10.05 23.96
C LEU A 21 -4.25 -10.21 25.40
N THR A 22 -5.57 -10.23 25.59
CA THR A 22 -6.18 -10.32 26.92
C THR A 22 -7.43 -11.16 26.91
N GLU A 23 -7.73 -11.73 28.07
CA GLU A 23 -9.01 -12.33 28.40
C GLU A 23 -9.45 -11.76 29.73
N THR A 24 -10.68 -11.27 29.81
CA THR A 24 -11.21 -10.63 31.01
C THR A 24 -12.58 -11.20 31.33
N VAL A 25 -12.74 -11.69 32.56
CA VAL A 25 -14.04 -12.09 33.07
C VAL A 25 -14.78 -10.84 33.52
N TRP A 26 -15.97 -10.63 32.97
CA TRP A 26 -16.84 -9.52 33.34
C TRP A 26 -17.90 -10.01 34.34
N PRO A 27 -18.47 -9.11 35.17
CA PRO A 27 -19.53 -9.48 36.10
C PRO A 27 -20.74 -10.09 35.41
N GLU A 28 -21.50 -10.88 36.18
CA GLU A 28 -22.77 -11.46 35.75
C GLU A 28 -23.78 -10.36 35.35
N VAL A 29 -24.63 -10.68 34.37
CA VAL A 29 -25.69 -9.80 33.86
C VAL A 29 -27.00 -10.57 33.86
N THR A 30 -28.00 -10.06 34.58
CA THR A 30 -29.33 -10.67 34.64
C THR A 30 -30.34 -9.90 33.77
N VAL A 31 -30.78 -10.51 32.68
CA VAL A 31 -31.82 -9.94 31.80
C VAL A 31 -33.19 -10.50 32.19
N LYS A 32 -34.15 -9.64 32.51
CA LYS A 32 -35.51 -10.08 32.87
C LYS A 32 -36.26 -10.60 31.64
N ALA A 33 -37.20 -11.52 31.85
CA ALA A 33 -38.07 -12.03 30.80
C ALA A 33 -38.75 -10.88 30.03
N HIS A 34 -38.78 -10.98 28.69
CA HIS A 34 -39.37 -9.99 27.79
C HIS A 34 -38.82 -8.56 27.96
N SER A 35 -37.54 -8.41 28.33
CA SER A 35 -36.87 -7.12 28.48
C SER A 35 -35.50 -7.10 27.79
N SER A 36 -34.86 -5.93 27.77
CA SER A 36 -33.49 -5.74 27.28
C SER A 36 -32.63 -5.05 28.34
N GLN A 37 -31.31 -5.31 28.29
CA GLN A 37 -30.33 -4.65 29.12
C GLN A 37 -29.13 -4.25 28.26
N THR A 38 -28.62 -3.03 28.47
CA THR A 38 -27.40 -2.54 27.82
C THR A 38 -26.23 -2.68 28.78
N VAL A 39 -25.13 -3.26 28.28
CA VAL A 39 -23.89 -3.42 29.01
C VAL A 39 -22.78 -2.74 28.21
N THR A 40 -21.94 -1.96 28.91
CA THR A 40 -20.77 -1.32 28.29
C THR A 40 -19.51 -2.08 28.68
N VAL A 41 -18.92 -2.76 27.71
CA VAL A 41 -17.64 -3.44 27.87
C VAL A 41 -16.51 -2.46 27.57
N LYS A 42 -15.52 -2.37 28.48
CA LYS A 42 -14.30 -1.58 28.30
C LYS A 42 -13.11 -2.51 28.09
N VAL A 43 -12.44 -2.36 26.95
CA VAL A 43 -11.23 -3.12 26.61
C VAL A 43 -10.02 -2.21 26.77
N ASP A 44 -9.05 -2.60 27.62
CA ASP A 44 -7.80 -1.88 27.80
C ASP A 44 -6.61 -2.65 27.24
N ALA A 45 -6.17 -2.23 26.04
CA ALA A 45 -4.99 -2.77 25.36
C ALA A 45 -3.77 -1.83 25.43
N ARG A 46 -3.77 -0.80 26.29
CA ARG A 46 -2.71 0.24 26.30
C ARG A 46 -1.32 -0.33 26.54
N LYS A 47 -1.20 -1.38 27.37
CA LYS A 47 0.09 -2.02 27.68
C LYS A 47 0.80 -2.63 26.46
N PHE A 48 0.05 -2.96 25.39
CA PHE A 48 0.62 -3.53 24.16
C PHE A 48 0.95 -2.46 23.12
N ALA A 49 0.56 -1.20 23.34
CA ALA A 49 0.59 -0.19 22.30
C ALA A 49 1.98 0.06 21.71
N ALA A 50 3.00 0.15 22.56
CA ALA A 50 4.37 0.40 22.12
C ALA A 50 4.92 -0.75 21.27
N GLU A 51 4.65 -2.00 21.68
CA GLU A 51 5.08 -3.19 20.95
C GLU A 51 4.35 -3.33 19.61
N LEU A 52 3.02 -3.25 19.62
CA LEU A 52 2.20 -3.41 18.41
C LEU A 52 2.45 -2.29 17.41
N SER A 53 2.66 -1.05 17.86
CA SER A 53 3.00 0.05 16.96
C SER A 53 4.38 -0.10 16.32
N LYS A 54 5.29 -0.87 16.93
CA LYS A 54 6.58 -1.22 16.32
C LYS A 54 6.44 -2.28 15.23
N GLN A 55 5.55 -3.26 15.44
CA GLN A 55 5.28 -4.33 14.46
C GLN A 55 4.38 -3.85 13.31
N MET A 56 3.41 -2.99 13.61
CA MET A 56 2.38 -2.50 12.69
C MET A 56 2.33 -0.96 12.74
N PRO A 57 3.28 -0.27 12.09
CA PRO A 57 3.50 1.16 12.28
C PRO A 57 2.38 2.05 11.73
N ASN A 58 1.54 1.54 10.82
CA ASN A 58 0.42 2.29 10.25
C ASN A 58 -0.91 2.04 10.99
N GLY A 59 -0.86 1.37 12.14
CA GLY A 59 -2.03 0.97 12.92
C GLY A 59 -2.38 -0.50 12.75
N TYR A 60 -3.27 -0.99 13.61
CA TYR A 60 -3.57 -2.41 13.76
C TYR A 60 -4.98 -2.63 14.30
N PHE A 61 -5.53 -3.81 14.04
CA PHE A 61 -6.84 -4.18 14.57
C PHE A 61 -6.77 -4.56 16.05
N LEU A 62 -7.78 -4.13 16.80
CA LEU A 62 -8.13 -4.64 18.12
C LEU A 62 -9.52 -5.24 18.00
N GLU A 63 -9.57 -6.55 18.09
CA GLU A 63 -10.78 -7.32 17.79
C GLU A 63 -10.98 -8.45 18.79
N GLY A 64 -12.10 -9.15 18.67
CA GLY A 64 -12.35 -10.35 19.45
C GLY A 64 -13.82 -10.54 19.72
N PHE A 65 -14.13 -11.15 20.86
CA PHE A 65 -15.49 -11.58 21.19
C PHE A 65 -15.87 -11.20 22.62
N VAL A 66 -17.09 -10.72 22.78
CA VAL A 66 -17.81 -10.71 24.06
C VAL A 66 -18.62 -12.00 24.11
N ARG A 67 -18.31 -12.87 25.06
CA ARG A 67 -18.96 -14.17 25.28
C ARG A 67 -19.80 -14.12 26.54
N PHE A 68 -21.09 -14.42 26.40
CA PHE A 68 -22.00 -14.69 27.51
C PHE A 68 -22.05 -16.20 27.70
N VAL A 69 -21.65 -16.64 28.88
CA VAL A 69 -21.56 -18.05 29.26
C VAL A 69 -22.61 -18.35 30.31
N ASP A 70 -23.11 -19.58 30.35
CA ASP A 70 -23.99 -20.03 31.43
C ASP A 70 -23.17 -20.15 32.72
N PRO A 71 -23.58 -19.50 33.81
CA PRO A 71 -22.89 -19.63 35.10
C PRO A 71 -22.94 -21.07 35.67
N ALA A 72 -23.82 -21.95 35.18
CA ALA A 72 -23.97 -23.32 35.67
C ALA A 72 -22.99 -24.33 35.03
N ASP A 73 -22.62 -24.15 33.75
CA ASP A 73 -21.79 -25.12 33.03
C ASP A 73 -20.71 -24.52 32.11
N ASP A 74 -20.48 -23.20 32.17
CA ASP A 74 -19.52 -22.46 31.34
C ASP A 74 -19.74 -22.65 29.81
N GLY A 75 -20.90 -23.17 29.40
CA GLY A 75 -21.29 -23.27 27.99
C GLY A 75 -21.50 -21.89 27.37
N ASP A 76 -20.98 -21.67 26.17
CA ASP A 76 -21.26 -20.44 25.42
C ASP A 76 -22.74 -20.37 25.07
N ILE A 77 -23.44 -19.39 25.62
CA ILE A 77 -24.85 -19.14 25.29
C ILE A 77 -24.92 -18.22 24.06
N VAL A 78 -24.17 -17.12 24.07
CA VAL A 78 -24.16 -16.10 23.02
C VAL A 78 -22.78 -15.48 22.90
N SER A 79 -22.33 -15.22 21.66
CA SER A 79 -21.12 -14.44 21.41
C SER A 79 -21.37 -13.30 20.42
N LEU A 80 -20.72 -12.16 20.66
CA LEU A 80 -20.73 -11.01 19.77
C LEU A 80 -19.29 -10.65 19.41
N ALA A 81 -19.00 -10.63 18.11
CA ALA A 81 -17.73 -10.15 17.59
C ALA A 81 -17.66 -8.62 17.67
N PHE A 82 -16.47 -8.09 17.96
CA PHE A 82 -16.16 -6.67 17.83
C PHE A 82 -14.83 -6.50 17.11
N MET A 83 -14.68 -5.38 16.41
CA MET A 83 -13.45 -5.00 15.73
C MET A 83 -13.34 -3.47 15.74
N GLY A 84 -12.14 -2.97 16.06
CA GLY A 84 -11.77 -1.57 15.94
C GLY A 84 -10.36 -1.46 15.38
N PHE A 85 -10.07 -0.36 14.69
CA PHE A 85 -8.73 -0.08 14.18
C PHE A 85 -8.06 0.97 15.06
N ARG A 86 -6.89 0.65 15.63
CA ARG A 86 -6.07 1.59 16.37
C ARG A 86 -5.20 2.38 15.38
N GLY A 87 -5.70 3.54 14.98
CA GLY A 87 -5.06 4.43 14.03
C GLY A 87 -6.12 5.12 13.16
N GLU A 88 -5.71 5.61 11.99
CA GLU A 88 -6.59 6.24 11.02
C GLU A 88 -6.85 5.31 9.84
N PHE A 89 -7.80 4.38 9.99
CA PHE A 89 -8.09 3.38 8.97
C PHE A 89 -8.45 4.00 7.61
N GLN A 90 -9.14 5.14 7.62
CA GLN A 90 -9.51 5.89 6.42
C GLN A 90 -8.30 6.49 5.69
N ASN A 91 -7.20 6.78 6.40
CA ASN A 91 -6.02 7.45 5.86
C ASN A 91 -4.85 6.49 5.56
N LEU A 92 -5.03 5.17 5.73
CA LEU A 92 -4.02 4.20 5.33
C LEU A 92 -3.68 4.39 3.84
N PRO A 93 -2.38 4.35 3.47
CA PRO A 93 -1.94 4.52 2.08
C PRO A 93 -2.71 3.62 1.14
N ALA A 94 -3.39 4.21 0.16
CA ALA A 94 -4.15 3.47 -0.84
C ALA A 94 -3.26 2.89 -1.95
N VAL A 95 -2.03 3.41 -2.06
CA VAL A 95 -1.11 3.14 -3.16
C VAL A 95 0.27 2.87 -2.59
N GLU A 96 0.97 1.89 -3.17
CA GLU A 96 2.36 1.63 -2.83
C GLU A 96 3.27 2.80 -3.24
N LYS A 97 4.30 3.06 -2.41
CA LYS A 97 5.36 4.02 -2.76
C LYS A 97 5.94 3.72 -4.14
N PRO A 98 6.25 4.75 -4.95
CA PRO A 98 6.83 4.51 -6.26
C PRO A 98 8.21 3.87 -6.15
N ILE A 99 8.59 3.09 -7.18
CA ILE A 99 9.84 2.34 -7.23
C ILE A 99 11.07 3.24 -7.02
N TYR A 100 10.99 4.50 -7.45
CA TYR A 100 12.03 5.52 -7.22
C TYR A 100 12.34 5.71 -5.73
N ASN A 101 11.31 5.73 -4.88
CA ASN A 101 11.47 5.87 -3.44
C ASN A 101 11.96 4.57 -2.80
N LEU A 102 11.47 3.43 -3.28
CA LEU A 102 11.84 2.11 -2.80
C LEU A 102 13.34 1.85 -3.00
N VAL A 103 13.87 2.13 -4.18
CA VAL A 103 15.31 2.05 -4.52
C VAL A 103 16.13 2.93 -3.59
N ARG A 104 15.73 4.19 -3.42
CA ARG A 104 16.44 5.15 -2.55
C ARG A 104 16.45 4.69 -1.09
N GLU A 105 15.35 4.12 -0.63
CA GLU A 105 15.20 3.56 0.72
C GLU A 105 15.87 2.18 0.88
N GLY A 106 16.32 1.54 -0.20
CA GLY A 106 16.83 0.17 -0.19
C GLY A 106 15.78 -0.86 0.21
N LYS A 107 14.53 -0.65 -0.21
CA LYS A 107 13.38 -1.50 0.10
C LYS A 107 12.82 -2.11 -1.18
N ASN A 108 12.23 -3.30 -1.03
CA ASN A 108 11.42 -3.91 -2.07
C ASN A 108 10.01 -3.33 -2.07
N GLY A 109 9.34 -3.43 -3.22
CA GLY A 109 7.89 -3.34 -3.31
C GLY A 109 7.24 -4.66 -2.89
N PHE A 110 5.91 -4.67 -2.87
CA PHE A 110 5.11 -5.82 -2.48
C PHE A 110 5.21 -6.95 -3.49
N TYR A 111 5.14 -6.61 -4.79
CA TYR A 111 5.24 -7.56 -5.91
C TYR A 111 6.55 -7.46 -6.70
N THR A 112 7.47 -6.57 -6.29
CA THR A 112 8.72 -6.34 -7.03
C THR A 112 9.89 -6.21 -6.07
N GLU A 113 10.88 -7.08 -6.23
CA GLU A 113 12.18 -6.92 -5.60
C GLU A 113 13.00 -5.88 -6.35
N VAL A 114 13.73 -5.05 -5.60
CA VAL A 114 14.56 -4.00 -6.19
C VAL A 114 15.95 -4.07 -5.59
N ASP A 115 16.93 -4.32 -6.46
CA ASP A 115 18.33 -4.26 -6.10
C ASP A 115 18.78 -2.79 -6.10
N LYS A 116 19.29 -2.32 -4.96
CA LYS A 116 19.80 -0.95 -4.82
C LYS A 116 21.11 -0.75 -5.57
N GLU A 117 21.94 -1.78 -5.67
CA GLU A 117 23.24 -1.72 -6.37
C GLU A 117 23.05 -1.76 -7.88
N ASN A 118 22.02 -2.47 -8.34
CA ASN A 118 21.62 -2.54 -9.74
C ASN A 118 20.11 -2.36 -9.90
N PRO A 119 19.59 -1.11 -9.87
CA PRO A 119 18.16 -0.83 -9.90
C PRO A 119 17.59 -1.00 -11.30
N ALA A 120 17.66 -2.23 -11.82
CA ALA A 120 17.11 -2.63 -13.09
C ALA A 120 15.58 -2.63 -12.98
N VAL A 121 14.94 -1.86 -13.85
CA VAL A 121 13.49 -1.67 -13.84
C VAL A 121 12.96 -1.79 -15.26
N ASN A 122 11.90 -2.57 -15.41
CA ASN A 122 11.19 -2.80 -16.66
C ASN A 122 9.70 -2.48 -16.51
N TYR A 123 9.04 -2.23 -17.64
CA TYR A 123 7.60 -2.01 -17.68
C TYR A 123 6.78 -3.23 -17.21
N SER A 124 7.36 -4.43 -17.24
CA SER A 124 6.72 -5.63 -16.70
C SER A 124 6.71 -5.69 -15.18
N ASN A 125 7.51 -4.88 -14.48
CA ASN A 125 7.51 -4.90 -13.01
C ASN A 125 6.16 -4.41 -12.46
N ASP A 126 5.62 -5.13 -11.49
CA ASP A 126 4.43 -4.77 -10.74
C ASP A 126 4.81 -3.85 -9.58
N ALA A 127 4.98 -2.58 -9.93
CA ALA A 127 5.35 -1.51 -9.03
C ALA A 127 4.67 -0.20 -9.46
N SER A 128 4.67 0.78 -8.55
CA SER A 128 4.23 2.13 -8.85
C SER A 128 5.32 2.95 -9.54
N TYR A 129 5.05 3.52 -10.71
CA TYR A 129 5.97 4.38 -11.46
C TYR A 129 5.28 5.17 -12.57
N LEU A 130 6.04 6.08 -13.19
CA LEU A 130 5.64 6.74 -14.42
C LEU A 130 6.23 6.02 -15.62
N ALA A 131 5.41 5.78 -16.63
CA ALA A 131 5.78 5.16 -17.88
C ALA A 131 5.63 6.14 -19.04
N SER A 132 6.25 5.81 -20.17
CA SER A 132 6.13 6.56 -21.40
C SER A 132 6.45 5.68 -22.61
N LEU A 133 6.19 6.21 -23.79
CA LEU A 133 6.68 5.67 -25.05
C LEU A 133 8.19 5.92 -25.21
N GLN A 134 8.87 4.97 -25.83
CA GLN A 134 10.26 5.05 -26.24
C GLN A 134 10.35 4.69 -27.73
N ASN A 135 11.08 5.51 -28.48
CA ASN A 135 11.24 5.39 -29.92
C ASN A 135 12.62 5.93 -30.33
N ASP A 136 13.67 5.24 -29.86
CA ASP A 136 15.06 5.70 -29.96
C ASP A 136 15.49 5.86 -31.43
N LEU A 137 16.17 6.97 -31.73
CA LEU A 137 16.77 7.23 -33.04
C LEU A 137 18.17 6.61 -33.11
N LEU A 138 18.35 5.64 -34.01
CA LEU A 138 19.64 5.03 -34.29
C LEU A 138 20.38 5.93 -35.30
N VAL A 139 21.18 6.86 -34.78
CA VAL A 139 21.81 7.96 -35.55
C VAL A 139 22.63 7.45 -36.74
N SER A 140 23.28 6.29 -36.61
CA SER A 140 24.10 5.70 -37.69
C SER A 140 23.28 5.18 -38.88
N GLN A 141 22.00 4.87 -38.68
CA GLN A 141 21.10 4.35 -39.73
C GLN A 141 19.99 5.33 -40.10
N GLY A 142 19.84 6.44 -39.37
CA GLY A 142 18.73 7.38 -39.54
C GLY A 142 17.35 6.75 -39.31
N GLN A 143 17.30 5.59 -38.64
CA GLN A 143 16.10 4.80 -38.42
C GLN A 143 15.77 4.73 -36.93
N ARG A 144 14.49 4.68 -36.60
CA ARG A 144 14.05 4.47 -35.22
C ARG A 144 13.91 2.99 -34.91
N GLN A 145 14.22 2.60 -33.67
CA GLN A 145 14.23 1.20 -33.24
C GLN A 145 12.84 0.59 -32.98
N GLY A 146 11.78 1.33 -33.26
CA GLY A 146 10.40 0.92 -33.00
C GLY A 146 9.88 1.41 -31.65
N ARG A 147 8.55 1.49 -31.55
CA ARG A 147 7.84 2.05 -30.39
C ARG A 147 7.64 0.98 -29.32
N ARG A 148 8.16 1.22 -28.12
CA ARG A 148 7.93 0.38 -26.92
C ARG A 148 7.51 1.24 -25.72
N ILE A 149 6.96 0.62 -24.69
CA ILE A 149 6.70 1.29 -23.40
C ILE A 149 7.94 1.14 -22.52
N THR A 150 8.30 2.20 -21.82
CA THR A 150 9.46 2.29 -20.94
C THR A 150 9.10 2.97 -19.63
N VAL A 151 9.85 2.69 -18.58
CA VAL A 151 9.73 3.40 -17.29
C VAL A 151 10.49 4.71 -17.38
N LEU A 152 9.89 5.82 -16.97
CA LEU A 152 10.56 7.11 -16.93
C LEU A 152 11.64 7.11 -15.84
N GLY A 153 12.80 7.68 -16.20
CA GLY A 153 13.97 7.76 -15.32
C GLY A 153 14.97 6.62 -15.47
N ILE A 154 14.76 5.69 -16.42
CA ILE A 154 15.73 4.63 -16.73
C ILE A 154 16.60 4.98 -17.95
N GLU A 155 17.81 4.44 -18.00
CA GLU A 155 18.65 4.36 -19.20
C GLU A 155 19.32 2.98 -19.29
N GLN A 156 19.81 2.66 -20.49
CA GLN A 156 20.54 1.42 -20.71
C GLN A 156 21.99 1.56 -20.23
N ASN A 157 22.40 0.69 -19.31
CA ASN A 157 23.80 0.62 -18.86
C ASN A 157 24.69 -0.13 -19.88
N ALA A 158 25.99 -0.22 -19.59
CA ALA A 158 26.97 -0.90 -20.45
C ALA A 158 26.68 -2.42 -20.64
N GLU A 159 25.94 -3.04 -19.74
CA GLU A 159 25.50 -4.44 -19.82
C GLU A 159 24.19 -4.62 -20.64
N GLY A 160 23.64 -3.52 -21.16
CA GLY A 160 22.39 -3.55 -21.90
C GLY A 160 21.13 -3.57 -21.05
N LYS A 161 21.22 -3.45 -19.71
CA LYS A 161 20.08 -3.42 -18.78
C LYS A 161 19.56 -2.00 -18.59
N HIS A 162 18.24 -1.86 -18.51
CA HIS A 162 17.60 -0.59 -18.19
C HIS A 162 17.58 -0.35 -16.68
N VAL A 163 18.32 0.66 -16.22
CA VAL A 163 18.52 0.98 -14.80
C VAL A 163 18.11 2.41 -14.50
N LEU A 164 17.61 2.64 -13.29
CA LEU A 164 17.27 3.99 -12.84
C LEU A 164 18.50 4.91 -12.76
N GLN A 165 18.38 6.11 -13.32
CA GLN A 165 19.40 7.15 -13.28
C GLN A 165 19.28 7.95 -11.97
N LEU A 166 20.18 7.65 -11.03
CA LEU A 166 20.24 8.29 -9.71
C LEU A 166 21.27 9.43 -9.71
N ASP A 167 20.88 10.60 -9.18
CA ASP A 167 21.83 11.67 -8.85
C ASP A 167 22.66 11.34 -7.60
N GLU A 168 23.62 12.20 -7.24
CA GLU A 168 24.48 12.04 -6.05
C GLU A 168 23.69 11.89 -4.73
N LYS A 169 22.44 12.34 -4.70
CA LYS A 169 21.53 12.27 -3.54
C LYS A 169 20.55 11.09 -3.65
N GLY A 170 20.66 10.26 -4.68
CA GLY A 170 19.78 9.12 -4.94
C GLY A 170 18.42 9.49 -5.52
N ASN A 171 18.26 10.66 -6.13
CA ASN A 171 17.00 11.04 -6.79
C ASN A 171 17.02 10.65 -8.26
N VAL A 172 15.86 10.25 -8.77
CA VAL A 172 15.65 9.90 -10.18
C VAL A 172 15.28 11.15 -10.98
N ARG A 173 15.91 11.33 -12.15
CA ARG A 173 15.53 12.38 -13.09
C ARG A 173 14.41 11.89 -14.02
N ILE A 174 13.24 12.52 -13.93
CA ILE A 174 12.09 12.23 -14.77
C ILE A 174 11.88 13.39 -15.73
N ALA A 175 11.89 13.12 -17.03
CA ALA A 175 11.73 14.11 -18.07
C ALA A 175 10.99 13.53 -19.29
N ILE A 176 10.25 14.41 -19.96
CA ILE A 176 9.52 14.16 -21.21
C ILE A 176 9.89 15.23 -22.24
N SER A 177 9.68 14.92 -23.51
CA SER A 177 9.92 15.79 -24.65
C SER A 177 8.71 15.72 -25.59
N PRO A 178 7.61 16.42 -25.31
CA PRO A 178 6.39 16.40 -26.12
C PRO A 178 6.59 17.14 -27.45
N ASN A 179 7.28 16.49 -28.40
CA ASN A 179 7.61 17.03 -29.73
C ASN A 179 7.10 16.14 -30.88
N ASP A 180 6.22 15.18 -30.57
CA ASP A 180 5.49 14.32 -31.51
C ASP A 180 6.40 13.37 -32.32
N ASP A 181 7.52 12.98 -31.71
CA ASP A 181 8.52 12.12 -32.34
C ASP A 181 8.39 10.63 -31.91
N GLY A 182 7.43 10.36 -31.02
CA GLY A 182 7.11 9.07 -30.43
C GLY A 182 8.01 8.69 -29.24
N ASN A 183 8.99 9.51 -28.87
CA ASN A 183 9.95 9.24 -27.82
C ASN A 183 9.75 10.20 -26.64
N LYS A 184 9.22 9.66 -25.54
CA LYS A 184 8.95 10.41 -24.30
C LYS A 184 8.00 11.59 -24.47
N ASP A 185 7.00 11.46 -25.35
CA ASP A 185 6.00 12.53 -25.59
C ASP A 185 4.91 12.65 -24.51
N LEU A 186 4.68 11.59 -23.73
CA LEU A 186 3.56 11.50 -22.80
C LEU A 186 3.99 10.89 -21.46
N VAL A 187 3.09 10.91 -20.49
CA VAL A 187 3.28 10.26 -19.19
C VAL A 187 2.06 9.39 -18.90
N GLU A 188 2.32 8.14 -18.55
CA GLU A 188 1.33 7.21 -18.02
C GLU A 188 1.67 6.89 -16.56
N TYR A 189 0.65 6.80 -15.71
CA TYR A 189 0.83 6.39 -14.32
C TYR A 189 0.46 4.91 -14.15
N LYS A 190 1.45 4.07 -13.79
CA LYS A 190 1.24 2.68 -13.40
C LYS A 190 1.38 2.57 -11.89
N THR A 191 0.54 1.76 -11.25
CA THR A 191 0.50 1.70 -9.80
C THR A 191 0.10 0.35 -9.23
N VAL A 192 0.61 0.04 -8.04
CA VAL A 192 0.13 -1.04 -7.18
C VAL A 192 -0.82 -0.43 -6.14
N ALA A 193 -2.12 -0.64 -6.35
CA ALA A 193 -3.18 -0.22 -5.45
C ALA A 193 -3.30 -1.20 -4.28
N LEU A 194 -3.02 -0.73 -3.07
CA LEU A 194 -3.15 -1.50 -1.83
C LEU A 194 -4.60 -1.52 -1.32
N ARG A 195 -5.41 -0.54 -1.75
CA ARG A 195 -6.81 -0.37 -1.39
C ARG A 195 -7.61 0.04 -2.63
N ASN A 196 -8.93 -0.08 -2.56
CA ASN A 196 -9.78 0.45 -3.62
C ASN A 196 -9.69 1.98 -3.63
N LEU A 197 -9.54 2.57 -4.81
CA LEU A 197 -9.51 4.02 -5.03
C LEU A 197 -10.72 4.43 -5.85
N VAL A 198 -11.27 5.59 -5.50
CA VAL A 198 -12.27 6.27 -6.30
C VAL A 198 -11.72 7.63 -6.73
N ASN A 199 -12.05 8.06 -7.94
CA ASN A 199 -11.69 9.37 -8.46
C ASN A 199 -10.17 9.65 -8.50
N LEU A 200 -9.35 8.64 -8.83
CA LEU A 200 -7.93 8.86 -9.08
C LEU A 200 -7.77 9.67 -10.37
N ARG A 201 -7.09 10.81 -10.29
CA ARG A 201 -6.81 11.68 -11.44
C ARG A 201 -5.38 12.21 -11.40
N ALA A 202 -4.85 12.53 -12.57
CA ALA A 202 -3.58 13.21 -12.69
C ALA A 202 -3.82 14.72 -12.89
N THR A 203 -2.97 15.53 -12.26
CA THR A 203 -3.02 16.99 -12.38
C THR A 203 -1.59 17.52 -12.48
N VAL A 204 -1.36 18.49 -13.36
CA VAL A 204 -0.05 19.12 -13.56
C VAL A 204 -0.09 20.55 -13.05
N TYR A 205 0.89 20.91 -12.23
CA TYR A 205 1.07 22.25 -11.67
C TYR A 205 2.44 22.80 -12.06
N ALA A 206 2.58 24.13 -12.08
CA ALA A 206 3.90 24.75 -12.14
C ALA A 206 4.67 24.40 -10.86
N ALA A 207 5.97 24.15 -10.94
CA ALA A 207 6.80 23.88 -9.77
C ALA A 207 6.82 25.04 -8.75
N THR A 208 6.48 26.26 -9.19
CA THR A 208 6.32 27.45 -8.33
C THR A 208 5.02 27.45 -7.53
N ASP A 209 4.01 26.67 -7.93
CA ASP A 209 2.74 26.50 -7.21
C ASP A 209 2.85 25.37 -6.18
N THR A 210 3.50 25.67 -5.05
CA THR A 210 3.74 24.69 -3.98
C THR A 210 2.50 24.30 -3.18
N LYS A 211 1.38 25.03 -3.36
CA LYS A 211 0.10 24.72 -2.72
C LYS A 211 -0.84 23.91 -3.61
N HIS A 212 -0.49 23.74 -4.89
CA HIS A 212 -1.30 23.04 -5.89
C HIS A 212 -2.71 23.66 -6.03
N GLU A 213 -2.80 25.00 -6.12
CA GLU A 213 -4.07 25.72 -6.21
C GLU A 213 -4.48 26.04 -7.67
N ARG A 214 -3.53 26.04 -8.62
CA ARG A 214 -3.74 26.48 -10.00
C ARG A 214 -3.23 25.42 -11.00
N PRO A 215 -4.06 24.42 -11.31
CA PRO A 215 -3.68 23.37 -12.25
C PRO A 215 -3.53 23.93 -13.67
N ILE A 216 -2.47 23.50 -14.36
CA ILE A 216 -2.20 23.81 -15.77
C ILE A 216 -2.91 22.80 -16.67
N TRP A 217 -3.04 21.56 -16.19
CA TRP A 217 -3.72 20.48 -16.88
C TRP A 217 -4.34 19.51 -15.86
N GLU A 218 -5.52 19.00 -16.18
CA GLU A 218 -6.21 17.95 -15.44
C GLU A 218 -6.61 16.82 -16.38
N GLY A 219 -6.34 15.59 -15.95
CA GLY A 219 -6.78 14.38 -16.65
C GLY A 219 -8.11 13.85 -16.14
N ASP A 220 -8.65 12.89 -16.88
CA ASP A 220 -9.87 12.19 -16.50
C ASP A 220 -9.69 11.38 -15.21
N ALA A 221 -10.78 11.27 -14.45
CA ALA A 221 -10.83 10.44 -13.26
C ALA A 221 -11.03 8.96 -13.61
N ARG A 222 -10.40 8.09 -12.83
CA ARG A 222 -10.53 6.63 -12.89
C ARG A 222 -10.68 6.05 -11.49
N ASP A 223 -11.49 5.00 -11.39
CA ASP A 223 -11.57 4.18 -10.19
C ASP A 223 -10.66 2.96 -10.35
N LEU A 224 -10.04 2.53 -9.25
CA LEU A 224 -9.17 1.35 -9.24
C LEU A 224 -9.60 0.40 -8.12
N HIS A 225 -9.56 -0.89 -8.41
CA HIS A 225 -9.61 -1.93 -7.39
C HIS A 225 -8.20 -2.25 -6.90
N LYS A 226 -8.10 -2.70 -5.65
CA LYS A 226 -6.82 -3.16 -5.10
C LYS A 226 -6.24 -4.28 -5.97
N ASN A 227 -4.93 -4.25 -6.15
CA ASN A 227 -4.18 -5.36 -6.71
C ASN A 227 -3.97 -6.37 -5.58
N SER A 228 -4.89 -7.34 -5.45
CA SER A 228 -4.82 -8.34 -4.37
C SER A 228 -3.90 -9.52 -4.67
N PHE A 229 -3.58 -9.74 -5.96
CA PHE A 229 -2.73 -10.82 -6.44
C PHE A 229 -2.13 -10.41 -7.78
N ASP A 230 -0.84 -10.69 -7.99
CA ASP A 230 -0.11 -10.38 -9.21
C ASP A 230 -0.01 -11.58 -10.17
N GLY A 231 -0.49 -12.76 -9.77
CA GLY A 231 -0.40 -13.97 -10.58
C GLY A 231 0.77 -14.88 -10.22
N ASP A 232 1.68 -14.46 -9.35
CA ASP A 232 2.84 -15.26 -8.92
C ASP A 232 2.49 -16.08 -7.67
N SER A 233 2.51 -17.41 -7.81
CA SER A 233 2.19 -18.33 -6.71
C SER A 233 3.24 -18.36 -5.58
N ARG A 234 4.36 -17.65 -5.75
CA ARG A 234 5.41 -17.51 -4.73
C ARG A 234 5.15 -16.37 -3.73
N ASN A 235 4.18 -15.50 -4.04
CA ASN A 235 3.83 -14.32 -3.25
C ASN A 235 2.73 -14.59 -2.22
#